data_AF-A0A8J5UW48-F1
#
_entry.id   AF-A0A8J5UW48-F1
#
_cell.length_a   1.000
_cell.length_b   1.000
_cell.length_c   1.000
_cell.angle_alpha   90.00
_cell.angle_beta   90.00
_cell.angle_gamma   90.00
#
_symmetry.space_group_name_H-M   'P 1'
#
loop_
_entity.id
_entity.type
_entity.pdbx_description
1 polymer ?
#
loop_
_entity_poly.entity_id
_entity_poly.type
_entity_poly.pdbx_seq_one_letter_code
_entity_poly.pdbx_strand_id
1 'polypeptide(L)'
;MATAAAIVDGDPAPASAPPAAQPPAPPHCSYKNLLQELLQRAHKDLPKYYTECKGPHHQPKFRCIVKVDGEEFSSDHYHSCIKDAEQDSARVAYDILVRRDANVTDVLELIDQKDAEQKAARAVVKSVLATKNTCMAQIIRSKKKLITAISSPGYNKERGTVGQEINNAPTGIPLPFASIKFAALVAYESRANFSYTTARWTK
;
A
#
# COMPACT_ATOMS: atom_id res chain seq x y z
N MET A 1 58.64 23.90 -75.08
CA MET A 1 58.80 22.43 -74.97
C MET A 1 59.09 22.15 -73.49
N ALA A 2 58.09 22.08 -72.60
CA ALA A 2 57.43 20.85 -72.11
C ALA A 2 58.48 19.78 -71.72
N THR A 3 58.67 19.39 -70.45
CA THR A 3 57.77 18.56 -69.59
C THR A 3 58.36 18.55 -68.15
N ALA A 4 57.62 18.73 -67.05
CA ALA A 4 56.64 17.88 -66.35
C ALA A 4 57.23 17.29 -65.04
N ALA A 5 56.43 17.39 -63.97
CA ALA A 5 56.74 17.14 -62.57
C ALA A 5 56.56 15.67 -62.12
N ALA A 6 56.96 15.42 -60.86
CA ALA A 6 56.67 14.31 -59.93
C ALA A 6 57.97 13.63 -59.47
N ILE A 7 58.15 13.14 -58.23
CA ILE A 7 57.22 12.45 -57.34
C ILE A 7 57.63 12.73 -55.87
N VAL A 8 56.63 12.92 -55.01
CA VAL A 8 56.75 13.09 -53.56
C VAL A 8 56.95 11.72 -52.89
N ASP A 9 57.94 11.61 -52.01
CA ASP A 9 58.09 10.49 -51.07
C ASP A 9 56.87 10.44 -50.15
N GLY A 10 56.06 9.39 -50.30
CA GLY A 10 54.95 9.06 -49.42
C GLY A 10 55.20 7.71 -48.78
N ASP A 11 55.71 7.72 -47.55
CA ASP A 11 55.73 6.55 -46.68
C ASP A 11 54.30 5.99 -46.54
N PRO A 12 54.07 4.70 -46.87
CA PRO A 12 52.78 4.08 -46.62
C PRO A 12 52.61 3.83 -45.11
N ALA A 13 51.62 4.50 -44.52
CA ALA A 13 51.14 4.26 -43.18
C ALA A 13 50.92 2.74 -42.94
N PRO A 14 51.26 2.21 -41.75
CA PRO A 14 51.11 0.79 -41.46
C PRO A 14 49.64 0.40 -41.57
N ALA A 15 49.38 -0.57 -42.44
CA ALA A 15 48.08 -1.18 -42.65
C ALA A 15 47.45 -1.53 -41.30
N SER A 16 46.32 -0.89 -41.02
CA SER A 16 45.43 -1.24 -39.92
C SER A 16 45.05 -2.71 -40.08
N ALA A 17 45.55 -3.54 -39.15
CA ALA A 17 45.15 -4.93 -39.02
C ALA A 17 43.60 -5.03 -39.01
N PRO A 18 43.01 -6.05 -39.64
CA PRO A 18 41.56 -6.25 -39.59
C PRO A 18 41.14 -6.38 -38.11
N PRO A 19 40.05 -5.72 -37.67
CA PRO A 19 39.55 -5.92 -36.32
C PRO A 19 39.22 -7.41 -36.16
N ALA A 20 39.84 -8.02 -35.15
CA ALA A 20 39.64 -9.41 -34.79
C ALA A 20 38.15 -9.76 -34.88
N ALA A 21 37.84 -10.79 -35.67
CA ALA A 21 36.50 -11.30 -35.85
C ALA A 21 35.84 -11.46 -34.48
N GLN A 22 34.86 -10.60 -34.20
CA GLN A 22 33.96 -10.80 -33.09
C GLN A 22 33.32 -12.18 -33.28
N PRO A 23 33.31 -13.06 -32.26
CA PRO A 23 32.66 -14.36 -32.37
C PRO A 23 31.20 -14.14 -32.79
N PRO A 24 30.65 -14.98 -33.69
CA PRO A 24 29.29 -14.83 -34.18
C PRO A 24 28.36 -14.80 -32.97
N ALA A 25 27.70 -13.66 -32.79
CA ALA A 25 26.74 -13.45 -31.73
C ALA A 25 25.76 -14.63 -31.74
N PRO A 26 25.61 -15.39 -30.65
CA PRO A 26 24.59 -16.42 -30.52
C PRO A 26 23.22 -15.96 -31.07
N PRO A 27 22.31 -16.88 -31.43
CA PRO A 27 20.94 -16.52 -31.76
C PRO A 27 20.27 -15.94 -30.51
N HIS A 28 20.44 -14.64 -30.32
CA HIS A 28 20.15 -13.92 -29.09
C HIS A 28 18.79 -13.27 -29.20
N CYS A 29 17.91 -13.57 -28.26
CA CYS A 29 16.82 -12.70 -27.90
C CYS A 29 17.42 -11.30 -27.68
N SER A 30 17.10 -10.31 -28.52
CA SER A 30 17.62 -8.96 -28.34
C SER A 30 17.09 -8.41 -27.01
N TYR A 31 17.93 -7.72 -26.23
CA TYR A 31 17.46 -7.08 -24.99
C TYR A 31 16.41 -6.00 -25.29
N LYS A 32 16.40 -5.46 -26.51
CA LYS A 32 15.34 -4.60 -27.02
C LYS A 32 13.96 -5.28 -27.00
N ASN A 33 13.87 -6.51 -27.49
CA ASN A 33 12.61 -7.25 -27.51
C ASN A 33 12.18 -7.64 -26.10
N LEU A 34 13.12 -8.15 -25.29
CA LEU A 34 12.85 -8.50 -23.88
C LEU A 34 12.34 -7.30 -23.08
N LEU A 35 12.96 -6.14 -23.25
CA LEU A 35 12.54 -4.90 -22.60
C LEU A 35 11.16 -4.46 -23.10
N GLN A 36 10.91 -4.55 -24.41
CA GLN A 36 9.61 -4.21 -24.98
C GLN A 36 8.49 -5.11 -24.45
N GLU A 37 8.69 -6.43 -24.44
CA GLU A 37 7.74 -7.41 -23.90
C GLU A 37 7.47 -7.16 -22.40
N LEU A 38 8.52 -6.87 -21.63
CA LEU A 38 8.39 -6.56 -20.21
C LEU A 38 7.52 -5.32 -19.98
N LEU A 39 7.78 -4.24 -20.71
CA LEU A 39 7.02 -2.99 -20.57
C LEU A 39 5.58 -3.13 -21.03
N GLN A 40 5.36 -3.87 -22.11
CA GLN A 40 4.02 -4.17 -22.60
C GLN A 40 3.23 -5.01 -21.58
N ARG A 41 3.85 -6.02 -20.97
CA ARG A 41 3.23 -6.84 -19.91
C ARG A 41 2.94 -6.03 -18.64
N ALA A 42 3.80 -5.06 -18.33
CA ALA A 42 3.62 -4.14 -17.21
C ALA A 42 2.65 -2.98 -17.51
N HIS A 43 2.04 -2.94 -18.71
CA HIS A 43 1.19 -1.83 -19.17
C HIS A 43 1.87 -0.45 -19.13
N LYS A 44 3.18 -0.41 -19.35
CA LYS A 44 4.00 0.82 -19.42
C LYS A 44 4.17 1.28 -20.86
N ASP A 45 4.54 2.54 -21.02
CA ASP A 45 4.91 3.09 -22.33
C ASP A 45 6.13 2.38 -22.93
N LEU A 46 6.14 2.29 -24.27
CA LEU A 46 7.23 1.68 -25.02
C LEU A 46 8.56 2.44 -24.84
N PRO A 47 9.70 1.73 -24.86
CA PRO A 47 11.01 2.32 -24.60
C PRO A 47 11.43 3.26 -25.75
N LYS A 48 11.99 4.43 -25.40
CA LYS A 48 12.53 5.41 -26.36
C LYS A 48 14.05 5.41 -26.32
N TYR A 49 14.70 5.29 -27.48
CA TYR A 49 16.16 5.22 -27.60
C TYR A 49 16.73 6.53 -28.11
N TYR A 50 17.79 7.01 -27.47
CA TYR A 50 18.53 8.20 -27.85
C TYR A 50 20.01 7.85 -27.91
N THR A 51 20.64 8.09 -29.06
CA THR A 51 22.05 7.74 -29.26
C THR A 51 22.89 9.01 -29.35
N GLU A 52 23.88 9.10 -28.47
CA GLU A 52 24.92 10.11 -28.51
C GLU A 52 26.14 9.56 -29.26
N CYS A 53 26.65 10.35 -30.20
CA CYS A 53 27.91 10.07 -30.89
C CYS A 53 28.94 11.13 -30.50
N LYS A 54 30.14 10.68 -30.14
CA LYS A 54 31.29 11.53 -29.82
C LYS A 54 32.54 11.01 -30.52
N GLY A 55 33.57 11.85 -30.61
CA GLY A 55 34.88 11.47 -31.15
C GLY A 55 35.10 11.89 -32.60
N PRO A 56 36.32 11.72 -33.12
CA PRO A 56 36.67 12.06 -34.49
C PRO A 56 36.02 11.11 -35.49
N HIS A 57 35.89 11.54 -36.74
CA HIS A 57 35.26 10.76 -37.82
C HIS A 57 35.87 9.37 -38.02
N HIS A 58 37.17 9.20 -37.76
CA HIS A 58 37.87 7.93 -37.87
C HIS A 58 37.80 7.05 -36.60
N GLN A 59 37.25 7.56 -35.49
CA GLN A 59 37.12 6.82 -34.23
C GLN A 59 35.85 7.27 -33.45
N PRO A 60 34.65 7.01 -34.01
CA PRO A 60 33.41 7.36 -33.33
C PRO A 60 33.20 6.50 -32.09
N LYS A 61 32.59 7.10 -31.08
CA LYS A 61 32.21 6.50 -29.80
C LYS A 61 30.75 6.78 -29.55
N PHE A 62 29.99 5.71 -29.34
CA PHE A 62 28.54 5.77 -29.19
C PHE A 62 28.13 5.44 -27.76
N ARG A 63 27.13 6.15 -27.26
CA ARG A 63 26.42 5.85 -26.02
C ARG A 63 24.94 5.93 -26.30
N CYS A 64 24.16 5.03 -25.74
CA CYS A 64 22.70 5.08 -25.87
C CYS A 64 22.07 5.38 -24.52
N ILE A 65 20.93 6.06 -24.56
CA ILE A 65 20.06 6.34 -23.44
C ILE A 65 18.68 5.77 -23.80
N VAL A 66 18.17 4.90 -22.95
CA VAL A 66 16.83 4.31 -23.05
C VAL A 66 15.95 4.99 -22.02
N LYS A 67 14.90 5.67 -22.48
CA LYS A 67 13.90 6.28 -21.60
C LYS A 67 12.70 5.36 -21.45
N VAL A 68 12.34 5.08 -20.20
CA VAL A 68 11.21 4.24 -19.81
C VAL A 68 10.51 4.92 -18.65
N ASP A 69 9.23 5.24 -18.79
CA ASP A 69 8.39 5.78 -17.71
C ASP A 69 8.99 7.01 -16.99
N GLY A 70 9.68 7.87 -17.74
CA GLY A 70 10.37 9.05 -17.21
C GLY A 70 11.76 8.79 -16.61
N GLU A 71 12.17 7.54 -16.46
CA GLU A 71 13.54 7.17 -16.07
C GLU A 71 14.45 6.98 -17.28
N GLU A 72 15.74 7.26 -17.11
CA GLU A 72 16.75 7.16 -18.16
C GLU A 72 17.82 6.13 -17.78
N PHE A 73 18.11 5.21 -18.69
CA PHE A 73 19.10 4.16 -18.51
C PHE A 73 20.16 4.26 -19.61
N SER A 74 21.43 4.20 -19.26
CA SER A 74 22.53 4.30 -20.23
C SER A 74 23.62 3.28 -19.95
N SER A 75 24.40 2.95 -20.97
CA SER A 75 25.59 2.11 -20.81
C SER A 75 26.68 2.86 -20.03
N ASP A 76 27.39 2.14 -19.16
CA ASP A 76 28.50 2.69 -18.35
C ASP A 76 29.67 3.15 -19.24
N HIS A 77 29.85 2.48 -20.37
CA HIS A 77 30.95 2.73 -21.30
C HIS A 77 30.45 3.19 -22.66
N TYR A 78 31.36 3.86 -23.38
CA TYR A 78 31.16 4.15 -24.80
C TYR A 78 31.53 2.92 -25.62
N HIS A 79 30.73 2.64 -26.64
CA HIS A 79 30.92 1.53 -27.57
C HIS A 79 31.38 2.04 -28.94
N SER A 80 32.05 1.20 -29.72
CA SER A 80 32.45 1.54 -31.10
C SER A 80 31.31 1.43 -32.11
N CYS A 81 30.21 0.78 -31.74
CA CYS A 81 29.05 0.51 -32.60
C CYS A 81 27.76 0.96 -31.92
N ILE A 82 26.83 1.55 -32.69
CA ILE A 82 25.51 1.96 -32.18
C ILE A 82 24.72 0.76 -31.65
N LYS A 83 24.71 -0.36 -32.38
CA LYS A 83 23.96 -1.56 -32.00
C LYS A 83 24.39 -2.08 -30.63
N ASP A 84 25.69 -2.08 -30.36
CA ASP A 84 26.25 -2.54 -29.08
C ASP A 84 25.85 -1.58 -27.94
N ALA A 85 25.94 -0.26 -28.18
CA ALA A 85 25.49 0.74 -27.21
C ALA A 85 24.00 0.61 -26.88
N GLU A 86 23.16 0.43 -27.89
CA GLU A 86 21.71 0.27 -27.71
C GLU A 86 21.36 -1.03 -26.98
N GLN A 87 22.01 -2.14 -27.35
CA GLN A 87 21.78 -3.44 -26.73
C GLN A 87 22.22 -3.44 -25.26
N ASP A 88 23.38 -2.87 -24.95
CA ASP A 88 23.89 -2.79 -23.59
C ASP A 88 23.03 -1.87 -22.72
N SER A 89 22.60 -0.72 -23.25
CA SER A 89 21.69 0.18 -22.52
C SER A 89 20.31 -0.47 -22.29
N ALA A 90 19.80 -1.25 -23.25
CA ALA A 90 18.57 -2.03 -23.07
C ALA A 90 18.73 -3.13 -22.02
N ARG A 91 19.88 -3.81 -21.97
CA ARG A 91 20.20 -4.81 -20.94
C ARG A 91 20.18 -4.18 -19.55
N VAL A 92 20.86 -3.04 -19.37
CA VAL A 92 20.90 -2.31 -18.09
C VAL A 92 19.49 -1.93 -17.65
N ALA A 93 18.67 -1.37 -18.55
CA ALA A 93 17.28 -1.04 -18.25
C ALA A 93 16.48 -2.28 -17.83
N TYR A 94 16.58 -3.38 -18.58
CA TYR A 94 15.88 -4.63 -18.29
C TYR A 94 16.24 -5.20 -16.92
N ASP A 95 17.54 -5.34 -16.62
CA ASP A 95 18.02 -5.90 -15.36
C ASP A 95 17.54 -5.09 -14.15
N ILE A 96 17.50 -3.75 -14.26
CA ILE A 96 17.03 -2.89 -13.19
C ILE A 96 15.50 -3.00 -13.03
N LEU A 97 14.74 -2.99 -14.14
CA LEU A 97 13.28 -3.09 -14.10
C LEU A 97 12.80 -4.43 -13.57
N VAL A 98 13.40 -5.55 -14.01
CA VAL A 98 13.07 -6.89 -13.50
C VAL A 98 13.29 -6.98 -11.99
N ARG A 99 14.41 -6.45 -11.48
CA ARG A 99 14.70 -6.43 -10.03
C ARG A 99 13.70 -5.59 -9.25
N ARG A 100 13.22 -4.49 -9.83
CA ARG A 100 12.20 -3.63 -9.20
C ARG A 100 10.83 -4.27 -9.20
N ASP A 101 10.41 -4.81 -10.33
CA ASP A 101 9.09 -5.44 -10.45
C ASP A 101 8.96 -6.63 -9.48
N ALA A 102 10.02 -7.41 -9.27
CA ALA A 102 10.04 -8.47 -8.26
C ALA A 102 9.83 -7.94 -6.82
N ASN A 103 10.41 -6.78 -6.49
CA ASN A 103 10.19 -6.17 -5.18
C ASN A 103 8.76 -5.66 -5.01
N VAL A 104 8.18 -5.08 -6.07
CA VAL A 104 6.81 -4.55 -6.04
C VAL A 104 5.78 -5.67 -5.93
N THR A 105 5.97 -6.80 -6.63
CA THR A 105 5.07 -7.95 -6.52
C THR A 105 5.07 -8.54 -5.11
N ASP A 106 6.25 -8.69 -4.51
CA ASP A 106 6.37 -9.19 -3.12
C ASP A 106 5.68 -8.25 -2.13
N VAL A 107 5.84 -6.94 -2.30
CA VAL A 107 5.17 -5.92 -1.46
C VAL A 107 3.65 -5.94 -1.66
N LEU A 108 3.17 -6.08 -2.90
CA LEU A 108 1.74 -6.09 -3.20
C LEU A 108 1.05 -7.33 -2.63
N GLU A 109 1.66 -8.51 -2.76
CA GLU A 109 1.12 -9.76 -2.20
C GLU A 109 1.03 -9.71 -0.67
N LEU A 110 2.01 -9.08 -0.01
CA LEU A 110 1.99 -8.83 1.43
C LEU A 110 0.86 -7.87 1.86
N ILE A 111 0.48 -6.91 1.01
CA ILE A 111 -0.61 -5.97 1.30
C ILE A 111 -1.98 -6.67 1.18
N ASP A 112 -2.20 -7.46 0.11
CA ASP A 112 -3.46 -8.18 -0.09
C ASP A 112 -3.73 -9.19 1.04
N GLN A 113 -2.69 -9.88 1.51
CA GLN A 113 -2.80 -10.77 2.67
C GLN A 113 -3.23 -10.02 3.94
N LYS A 114 -2.64 -8.85 4.18
CA LYS A 114 -2.99 -8.00 5.33
C LYS A 114 -4.41 -7.47 5.22
N ASP A 115 -4.88 -7.11 4.04
CA ASP A 115 -6.23 -6.61 3.82
C ASP A 115 -7.30 -7.69 3.99
N ALA A 116 -7.02 -8.95 3.63
CA ALA A 116 -7.90 -10.09 3.88
C ALA A 116 -8.09 -10.36 5.38
N GLU A 117 -7.01 -10.39 6.17
CA GLU A 117 -7.06 -10.55 7.63
C GLU A 117 -7.84 -9.41 8.30
N GLN A 118 -7.55 -8.17 7.88
CA GLN A 118 -8.24 -6.98 8.41
C GLN A 118 -9.73 -6.97 8.03
N LYS A 119 -10.09 -7.45 6.83
CA LYS A 119 -11.50 -7.58 6.40
C LYS A 119 -12.26 -8.58 7.27
N ALA A 120 -11.66 -9.72 7.58
CA ALA A 120 -12.25 -10.71 8.49
C ALA A 120 -12.41 -10.13 9.91
N ALA A 121 -11.38 -9.46 10.44
CA ALA A 121 -11.43 -8.81 11.75
C ALA A 121 -12.56 -7.75 11.83
N ARG A 122 -12.70 -6.92 10.80
CA ARG A 122 -13.77 -5.92 10.69
C ARG A 122 -15.16 -6.55 10.68
N ALA A 123 -15.35 -7.68 10.00
CA ALA A 123 -16.63 -8.38 9.95
C ALA A 123 -17.06 -8.91 11.33
N VAL A 124 -16.11 -9.45 12.10
CA VAL A 124 -16.35 -9.92 13.48
C VAL A 124 -16.72 -8.76 14.41
N VAL A 125 -15.99 -7.64 14.37
CA VAL A 125 -16.34 -6.46 15.18
C VAL A 125 -17.73 -5.96 14.83
N LYS A 126 -18.08 -5.92 13.53
CA LYS A 126 -19.40 -5.52 13.06
C LYS A 126 -20.50 -6.47 13.54
N SER A 127 -20.26 -7.79 13.57
CA SER A 127 -21.25 -8.76 14.04
C SER A 127 -21.47 -8.67 15.55
N VAL A 128 -20.41 -8.49 16.35
CA VAL A 128 -20.52 -8.28 17.81
C VAL A 128 -21.33 -7.01 18.11
N LEU A 129 -21.07 -5.92 17.39
CA LEU A 129 -21.85 -4.67 17.52
C LEU A 129 -23.29 -4.81 17.00
N ALA A 130 -23.51 -5.64 15.99
CA ALA A 130 -24.84 -5.93 15.46
C ALA A 130 -25.65 -6.85 16.37
N THR A 131 -24.99 -7.72 17.14
CA THR A 131 -25.61 -8.60 18.14
C THR A 131 -26.08 -7.74 19.30
N LYS A 132 -27.26 -7.15 19.11
CA LYS A 132 -28.04 -6.54 20.17
C LYS A 132 -28.71 -7.65 20.96
N ASN A 133 -27.95 -8.37 21.78
CA ASN A 133 -28.56 -9.14 22.87
C ASN A 133 -29.37 -8.10 23.64
N THR A 134 -30.70 -8.26 23.65
CA THR A 134 -31.65 -7.23 24.09
C THR A 134 -31.23 -6.59 25.42
N CYS A 135 -30.70 -7.39 26.36
CA CYS A 135 -30.15 -6.94 27.63
C CYS A 135 -28.94 -5.99 27.48
N MET A 136 -27.87 -6.38 26.78
CA MET A 136 -26.66 -5.54 26.64
C MET A 136 -26.91 -4.28 25.81
N ALA A 137 -27.70 -4.37 24.73
CA ALA A 137 -28.06 -3.21 23.92
C ALA A 137 -29.00 -2.24 24.66
N GLN A 138 -29.84 -2.73 25.57
CA GLN A 138 -30.62 -1.89 26.49
C GLN A 138 -29.69 -1.23 27.51
N ILE A 139 -28.73 -1.95 28.09
CA ILE A 139 -27.75 -1.41 29.04
C ILE A 139 -26.91 -0.30 28.38
N ILE A 140 -26.39 -0.52 27.18
CA ILE A 140 -25.57 0.46 26.44
C ILE A 140 -26.41 1.72 26.12
N ARG A 141 -27.65 1.56 25.65
CA ARG A 141 -28.55 2.70 25.35
C ARG A 141 -28.94 3.47 26.61
N SER A 142 -29.30 2.78 27.68
CA SER A 142 -29.65 3.40 28.96
C SER A 142 -28.47 4.14 29.59
N LYS A 143 -27.27 3.55 29.57
CA LYS A 143 -26.04 4.21 30.05
C LYS A 143 -25.69 5.44 29.21
N LYS A 144 -25.76 5.34 27.87
CA LYS A 144 -25.51 6.48 26.98
C LYS A 144 -26.48 7.63 27.26
N LYS A 145 -27.78 7.34 27.47
CA LYS A 145 -28.80 8.34 27.80
C LYS A 145 -28.57 9.01 29.17
N LEU A 146 -28.19 8.24 30.20
CA LEU A 146 -27.87 8.77 31.53
C LEU A 146 -26.66 9.70 31.49
N ILE A 147 -25.58 9.28 30.83
CA ILE A 147 -24.36 10.10 30.71
C ILE A 147 -24.68 11.41 29.99
N THR A 148 -25.46 11.41 28.91
CA THR A 148 -25.86 12.65 28.24
C THR A 148 -26.72 13.56 29.14
N ALA A 149 -27.56 12.99 30.00
CA ALA A 149 -28.36 13.77 30.94
C ALA A 149 -27.50 14.39 32.06
N ILE A 150 -26.49 13.67 32.55
CA ILE A 150 -25.59 14.14 33.62
C ILE A 150 -24.52 15.09 33.08
N SER A 151 -24.00 14.83 31.87
CA SER A 151 -22.96 15.63 31.21
C SER A 151 -23.50 16.82 30.45
N SER A 152 -24.83 17.03 30.41
CA SER A 152 -25.39 18.29 29.94
C SER A 152 -24.88 19.43 30.84
N PRO A 153 -24.25 20.47 30.28
CA PRO A 153 -23.68 21.57 31.05
C PRO A 153 -24.83 22.46 31.54
N GLY A 154 -25.35 22.17 32.74
CA GLY A 154 -26.53 22.90 33.22
C GLY A 154 -26.85 22.86 34.71
N TYR A 155 -26.08 22.18 35.56
CA TYR A 155 -26.30 22.27 37.00
C TYR A 155 -24.97 22.24 37.78
N ASN A 156 -24.36 23.42 37.92
CA ASN A 156 -23.40 23.69 39.00
C ASN A 156 -23.35 25.20 39.28
N LYS A 157 -24.39 25.66 39.96
CA LYS A 157 -24.35 26.75 40.94
C LYS A 157 -25.16 26.15 42.10
N GLU A 158 -24.61 25.91 43.28
CA GLU A 158 -24.04 26.92 44.15
C GLU A 158 -22.92 26.32 45.02
N ARG A 159 -21.80 27.04 45.11
CA ARG A 159 -20.79 26.81 46.15
C ARG A 159 -21.38 27.24 47.48
N GLY A 160 -21.18 26.42 48.50
CA GLY A 160 -21.78 26.59 49.82
C GLY A 160 -21.39 27.85 50.57
N THR A 161 -22.19 28.16 51.59
CA THR A 161 -21.84 28.95 52.77
C THR A 161 -22.75 28.54 53.93
N VAL A 162 -22.16 28.59 55.12
CA VAL A 162 -22.63 28.17 56.45
C VAL A 162 -23.92 28.91 56.90
N GLY A 163 -24.81 28.24 57.65
CA GLY A 163 -25.86 28.92 58.42
C GLY A 163 -27.04 28.04 58.82
N GLN A 164 -27.24 27.91 60.12
CA GLN A 164 -28.32 27.22 60.85
C GLN A 164 -29.55 28.13 60.96
N GLU A 165 -30.78 27.68 60.67
CA GLU A 165 -31.99 27.94 61.48
C GLU A 165 -33.32 27.40 60.91
N ILE A 166 -34.16 27.09 61.89
CA ILE A 166 -35.55 26.63 62.07
C ILE A 166 -36.71 27.07 61.12
N ASN A 167 -37.67 26.12 61.01
CA ASN A 167 -39.16 26.24 60.97
C ASN A 167 -39.97 26.64 59.71
N ASN A 168 -40.89 25.72 59.36
CA ASN A 168 -42.27 25.83 58.83
C ASN A 168 -42.57 26.22 57.35
N ALA A 169 -42.93 25.17 56.56
CA ALA A 169 -43.90 24.95 55.46
C ALA A 169 -44.55 26.13 54.64
N PRO A 170 -45.22 25.85 53.50
CA PRO A 170 -44.86 25.02 52.33
C PRO A 170 -45.07 25.78 50.99
N THR A 171 -44.24 25.55 49.97
CA THR A 171 -44.65 25.87 48.57
C THR A 171 -44.10 24.83 47.63
N GLY A 172 -45.03 24.11 47.00
CA GLY A 172 -44.75 22.98 46.13
C GLY A 172 -44.11 23.40 44.81
N ILE A 173 -43.18 22.55 44.36
CA ILE A 173 -42.94 22.32 42.94
C ILE A 173 -43.00 20.80 42.76
N PRO A 174 -44.02 20.25 42.07
CA PRO A 174 -44.10 18.82 41.82
C PRO A 174 -43.04 18.43 40.80
N LEU A 175 -42.10 17.58 41.20
CA LEU A 175 -41.23 16.86 40.27
C LEU A 175 -42.08 15.88 39.46
N PRO A 176 -41.97 15.80 38.11
CA PRO A 176 -42.75 14.87 37.30
C PRO A 176 -42.13 13.47 37.35
N PHE A 177 -42.14 12.83 38.52
CA PHE A 177 -41.92 11.39 38.61
C PHE A 177 -43.29 10.71 38.64
N ALA A 178 -43.75 10.27 37.47
CA ALA A 178 -44.84 9.30 37.41
C ALA A 178 -44.36 8.00 38.10
N SER A 179 -45.08 7.55 39.14
CA SER A 179 -44.82 6.27 39.79
C SER A 179 -44.94 5.13 38.78
N ILE A 180 -43.88 4.35 38.62
CA ILE A 180 -43.92 3.09 37.87
C ILE A 180 -44.79 2.13 38.68
N LYS A 181 -46.01 1.89 38.21
CA LYS A 181 -46.89 0.85 38.75
C LYS A 181 -46.33 -0.51 38.35
N PHE A 182 -45.67 -1.20 39.27
CA PHE A 182 -45.49 -2.65 39.13
C PHE A 182 -46.83 -3.33 39.43
N ALA A 183 -47.53 -3.74 38.38
CA ALA A 183 -48.65 -4.66 38.53
C ALA A 183 -48.09 -6.01 38.96
N ALA A 184 -48.32 -6.38 40.23
CA ALA A 184 -48.12 -7.72 40.72
C ALA A 184 -49.21 -8.62 40.10
N LEU A 185 -48.84 -9.45 39.12
CA LEU A 185 -49.68 -10.58 38.72
C LEU A 185 -49.42 -11.72 39.70
N VAL A 186 -50.41 -12.00 40.55
CA VAL A 186 -50.40 -13.09 41.52
C VAL A 186 -51.09 -14.32 40.89
N ALA A 187 -50.53 -15.49 41.18
CA ALA A 187 -51.10 -16.83 41.16
C ALA A 187 -51.43 -17.51 39.81
N TYR A 188 -50.64 -18.53 39.50
CA TYR A 188 -51.21 -19.83 39.14
C TYR A 188 -50.38 -20.94 39.80
N GLU A 189 -50.95 -21.58 40.83
CA GLU A 189 -50.48 -22.85 41.36
C GLU A 189 -50.95 -23.98 40.44
N SER A 190 -50.04 -24.86 40.01
CA SER A 190 -50.38 -26.28 39.85
C SER A 190 -49.14 -27.18 39.77
N ARG A 191 -48.97 -27.84 40.90
CA ARG A 191 -48.33 -29.12 41.21
C ARG A 191 -48.24 -30.11 40.03
N ALA A 192 -47.02 -30.52 39.69
CA ALA A 192 -46.73 -31.83 39.11
C ALA A 192 -45.36 -32.32 39.61
N ASN A 193 -45.39 -33.49 40.24
CA ASN A 193 -44.25 -34.25 40.74
C ASN A 193 -43.30 -34.66 39.60
N PHE A 194 -41.97 -34.66 39.80
CA PHE A 194 -41.16 -35.88 39.66
C PHE A 194 -39.71 -35.71 40.16
N SER A 195 -39.40 -36.48 41.20
CA SER A 195 -38.17 -37.20 41.54
C SER A 195 -36.77 -36.55 41.57
N TYR A 196 -36.09 -36.90 42.67
CA TYR A 196 -34.71 -36.63 43.08
C TYR A 196 -33.66 -37.11 42.07
N THR A 197 -32.51 -36.42 42.02
CA THR A 197 -31.19 -37.08 41.94
C THR A 197 -30.09 -36.15 42.45
N THR A 198 -29.20 -36.72 43.26
CA THR A 198 -28.13 -36.07 44.02
C THR A 198 -26.85 -35.89 43.19
N ALA A 199 -26.11 -34.79 43.38
CA ALA A 199 -24.68 -34.78 43.10
C ALA A 199 -23.93 -33.91 44.12
N ARG A 200 -23.32 -34.61 45.07
CA ARG A 200 -22.40 -34.14 46.11
C ARG A 200 -21.08 -33.72 45.45
N TRP A 201 -20.63 -32.50 45.68
CA TRP A 201 -19.26 -32.08 45.36
C TRP A 201 -18.48 -31.95 46.68
N THR A 202 -17.53 -32.86 46.88
CA THR A 202 -16.52 -32.74 47.94
C THR A 202 -15.51 -31.67 47.54
N LYS A 203 -15.03 -30.92 48.54
CA LYS A 203 -13.93 -29.94 48.43
C LYS A 203 -12.60 -30.61 48.15
#